data_AF-V2YFL9-F1
#
_entry.id   AF-V2YFL9-F1
#
_cell.length_a   1.000
_cell.length_b   1.000
_cell.length_c   1.000
_cell.angle_alpha   90.00
_cell.angle_beta   90.00
_cell.angle_gamma   90.00
#
_symmetry.space_group_name_H-M   'P 1'
#
loop_
_entity.id
_entity.type
_entity.pdbx_description
1 polymer ?
#
loop_
_entity_poly.entity_id
_entity_poly.type
_entity_poly.pdbx_seq_one_letter_code
_entity_poly.pdbx_strand_id
1 'polypeptide(L)'
;MQDLLSKLLWYNSEISAQAVQLRRSLPGYGAAKRSYDEASEQLRAVVGYELYDQYITRLGALLEYENLSYYALGLGLREAFVRELCM
;
A
#
# COMPACT_ATOMS: atom_id res chain seq x y z
N MET A 1 -0.62 -13.29 20.19
CA MET A 1 -0.55 -14.12 18.97
C MET A 1 -0.83 -13.27 17.73
N GLN A 2 -1.89 -12.46 17.75
CA GLN A 2 -2.21 -11.41 16.77
C GLN A 2 -0.99 -10.52 16.42
N ASP A 3 -0.37 -9.86 17.40
CA ASP A 3 0.84 -9.03 17.16
C ASP A 3 1.99 -9.74 16.44
N LEU A 4 2.21 -11.02 16.76
CA LEU A 4 3.28 -11.80 16.16
C LEU A 4 2.96 -12.13 14.69
N LEU A 5 1.70 -12.47 14.42
CA LEU A 5 1.21 -12.76 13.08
C LEU A 5 1.15 -11.50 12.22
N SER A 6 0.72 -10.36 12.76
CA SER A 6 0.76 -9.06 12.08
C SER A 6 2.21 -8.67 11.76
N LYS A 7 3.17 -8.90 12.66
CA LYS A 7 4.60 -8.66 12.36
C LYS A 7 5.15 -9.60 11.29
N LEU A 8 4.80 -10.88 11.34
CA LEU A 8 5.32 -11.88 10.41
C LEU A 8 4.73 -11.77 9.01
N LEU A 9 3.46 -11.38 8.91
CA LEU A 9 2.74 -11.40 7.65
C LEU A 9 2.51 -9.99 7.07
N TRP A 10 2.22 -8.97 7.89
CA TRP A 10 1.82 -7.62 7.43
C TRP A 10 3.01 -6.66 7.47
N TYR A 11 3.73 -6.60 8.59
CA TYR A 11 4.86 -5.69 8.79
C TYR A 11 6.22 -6.36 8.51
N ASN A 12 6.22 -7.35 7.64
CA ASN A 12 7.43 -8.08 7.27
C ASN A 12 8.23 -7.27 6.23
N SER A 13 9.40 -6.79 6.64
CA SER A 13 10.27 -5.96 5.81
C SER A 13 10.84 -6.70 4.60
N GLU A 14 11.05 -8.02 4.70
CA GLU A 14 11.50 -8.85 3.58
C GLU A 14 10.42 -8.96 2.51
N ILE A 15 9.18 -9.27 2.92
CA ILE A 15 8.03 -9.34 2.01
C ILE A 15 7.80 -7.97 1.35
N SER A 16 7.93 -6.89 2.13
CA SER A 16 7.82 -5.52 1.62
C SER A 16 8.88 -5.23 0.55
N ALA A 17 10.13 -5.64 0.78
CA ALA A 17 11.21 -5.47 -0.19
C ALA A 17 10.96 -6.28 -1.47
N GLN A 18 10.54 -7.54 -1.34
CA GLN A 18 10.20 -8.39 -2.48
C GLN A 18 9.02 -7.83 -3.29
N ALA A 19 7.98 -7.34 -2.61
CA ALA A 19 6.83 -6.69 -3.25
C ALA A 19 7.23 -5.45 -4.04
N VAL A 20 8.16 -4.64 -3.53
CA VAL A 20 8.73 -3.50 -4.25
C VAL A 20 9.48 -3.94 -5.51
N GLN A 21 10.30 -4.99 -5.42
CA GLN A 21 11.03 -5.51 -6.58
C GLN A 21 10.09 -6.07 -7.64
N LEU A 22 9.07 -6.84 -7.23
CA LEU A 22 8.04 -7.35 -8.13
C LEU A 22 7.32 -6.20 -8.82
N ARG A 23 6.85 -5.19 -8.06
CA ARG A 23 6.15 -4.05 -8.65
C ARG A 23 7.01 -3.33 -9.69
N ARG A 24 8.32 -3.19 -9.43
CA ARG A 24 9.28 -2.59 -10.35
C ARG A 24 9.53 -3.42 -11.61
N SER A 25 9.36 -4.74 -11.55
CA SER A 25 9.51 -5.62 -12.72
C SER A 25 8.23 -5.72 -13.56
N LEU A 26 7.07 -5.29 -13.05
CA LEU A 26 5.82 -5.35 -13.80
C LEU A 26 5.86 -4.42 -15.03
N PRO A 27 5.41 -4.91 -16.20
CA PRO A 27 5.33 -4.09 -17.40
C PRO A 27 4.38 -2.91 -17.17
N GLY A 28 4.80 -1.72 -17.59
CA GLY A 28 4.00 -0.49 -17.46
C GLY A 28 4.09 0.21 -16.10
N TYR A 29 4.60 -0.43 -15.04
CA TYR A 29 4.70 0.22 -13.72
C TYR A 29 5.53 1.50 -13.74
N GLY A 30 6.68 1.49 -14.42
CA GLY A 30 7.54 2.67 -14.52
C GLY A 30 6.84 3.86 -15.19
N ALA A 31 6.00 3.61 -16.20
CA ALA A 31 5.23 4.66 -16.87
C ALA A 31 4.10 5.18 -15.96
N ALA A 32 3.36 4.28 -15.31
CA ALA A 32 2.31 4.65 -14.37
C ALA A 32 2.86 5.47 -13.18
N LYS A 33 4.02 5.09 -12.62
CA LYS A 33 4.66 5.82 -11.51
C LYS A 33 5.06 7.24 -11.92
N ARG A 34 5.65 7.43 -13.10
CA ARG A 34 6.00 8.77 -13.60
C ARG A 34 4.76 9.64 -13.81
N SER A 35 3.73 9.09 -14.44
CA SER A 35 2.46 9.80 -14.64
C SER A 35 1.81 10.21 -13.32
N TYR A 36 1.85 9.33 -12.32
CA TYR A 36 1.41 9.64 -10.96
C TYR A 36 2.23 10.77 -10.35
N ASP A 37 3.57 10.70 -10.40
CA ASP A 37 4.46 11.72 -9.81
C ASP A 37 4.24 13.10 -10.42
N GLU A 38 4.07 13.17 -11.74
CA GLU A 38 3.77 14.41 -12.46
C GLU A 38 2.44 15.02 -12.01
N ALA A 39 1.37 14.21 -11.94
CA ALA A 39 0.06 14.66 -11.50
C ALA A 39 0.05 15.07 -10.02
N SER A 40 0.76 14.33 -9.18
CA SER A 40 0.94 14.60 -7.75
C SER A 40 1.61 15.96 -7.50
N GLU A 41 2.67 16.27 -8.24
CA GLU A 41 3.36 17.55 -8.14
C GLU A 41 2.49 18.72 -8.60
N GLN A 42 1.78 18.54 -9.71
CA GLN A 42 0.82 19.56 -10.19
C GLN A 42 -0.28 19.82 -9.17
N LEU A 43 -0.86 18.75 -8.59
CA LEU A 43 -1.91 18.89 -7.58
C LEU A 43 -1.37 19.61 -6.34
N ARG A 44 -0.19 19.20 -5.84
CA ARG A 44 0.47 19.83 -4.68
C ARG A 44 0.71 21.33 -4.90
N ALA A 45 1.12 21.72 -6.11
CA ALA A 45 1.31 23.14 -6.46
C ALA A 45 0.00 23.95 -6.40
N VAL A 46 -1.14 23.34 -6.71
CA VAL A 46 -2.46 23.99 -6.69
C VAL A 46 -3.05 24.06 -5.28
N VAL A 47 -3.00 22.96 -4.53
CA VAL A 47 -3.69 22.85 -3.23
C VAL A 47 -2.81 23.20 -2.02
N GLY A 48 -1.50 23.37 -2.23
CA GLY A 48 -0.52 23.60 -1.18
C GLY A 48 -0.10 22.32 -0.45
N TYR A 49 1.00 22.42 0.30
CA TYR A 49 1.61 21.26 0.96
C TYR A 49 0.69 20.63 2.01
N GLU A 50 0.11 21.39 2.95
CA GLU A 50 -0.66 20.78 4.04
C GLU A 50 -1.87 19.99 3.55
N LEU A 51 -2.62 20.52 2.59
CA LEU A 51 -3.82 19.84 2.10
C LEU A 51 -3.46 18.61 1.26
N TYR A 52 -2.40 18.70 0.45
CA TYR A 52 -1.88 17.58 -0.32
C TYR A 52 -1.38 16.45 0.60
N ASP A 53 -0.62 16.79 1.65
CA ASP A 53 -0.08 15.83 2.62
C ASP A 53 -1.19 15.09 3.37
N GLN A 54 -2.22 15.82 3.83
CA GLN A 54 -3.40 15.21 4.46
C GLN A 54 -4.15 14.28 3.51
N TYR A 55 -4.33 14.70 2.25
CA TYR A 55 -4.98 13.89 1.23
C TYR A 55 -4.22 12.60 0.95
N ILE A 56 -2.91 12.68 0.67
CA ILE A 56 -2.08 11.51 0.37
C ILE A 56 -1.97 10.58 1.58
N THR A 57 -1.88 11.11 2.79
CA THR A 57 -1.87 10.29 4.01
C THR A 57 -3.16 9.48 4.13
N ARG A 58 -4.32 10.11 3.93
CA ARG A 58 -5.63 9.42 3.98
C ARG A 58 -5.82 8.44 2.83
N LEU A 59 -5.38 8.80 1.62
CA LEU A 59 -5.41 7.92 0.46
C LEU A 59 -4.53 6.70 0.67
N GLY A 60 -3.32 6.89 1.21
CA GLY A 60 -2.40 5.81 1.55
C GLY A 60 -3.01 4.82 2.53
N ALA A 61 -3.63 5.31 3.61
CA ALA A 61 -4.32 4.47 4.59
C ALA A 61 -5.47 3.67 3.96
N LEU A 62 -6.24 4.25 3.05
CA LEU A 62 -7.30 3.54 2.32
C LEU A 62 -6.71 2.44 1.41
N LEU A 63 -5.68 2.76 0.62
CA LEU A 63 -5.03 1.82 -0.30
C LEU A 63 -4.29 0.70 0.44
N GLU A 64 -3.89 0.92 1.69
CA GLU A 64 -3.34 -0.14 2.54
C GLU A 64 -4.36 -1.27 2.74
N TYR A 65 -5.62 -0.95 3.06
CA TYR A 65 -6.67 -1.98 3.16
C TYR A 65 -6.91 -2.72 1.84
N GLU A 66 -6.80 -2.05 0.69
CA GLU A 66 -6.89 -2.71 -0.61
C GLU A 66 -5.74 -3.70 -0.81
N ASN A 67 -4.49 -3.26 -0.56
CA ASN A 67 -3.31 -4.10 -0.68
C ASN A 67 -3.37 -5.32 0.26
N LEU A 68 -3.80 -5.10 1.51
CA LEU A 68 -3.97 -6.16 2.49
C LEU A 68 -5.04 -7.17 2.07
N SER A 69 -6.12 -6.72 1.44
CA SER A 69 -7.17 -7.62 0.94
C SER A 69 -6.66 -8.53 -0.18
N TYR A 70 -5.92 -7.99 -1.16
CA TYR A 70 -5.30 -8.78 -2.23
C TYR A 70 -4.25 -9.75 -1.68
N TYR A 71 -3.43 -9.30 -0.74
CA TYR A 71 -2.42 -10.14 -0.11
C TYR A 71 -3.05 -11.31 0.66
N ALA A 72 -4.08 -11.03 1.47
CA ALA A 72 -4.78 -12.05 2.22
C ALA A 72 -5.48 -13.09 1.33
N LEU A 73 -6.11 -12.65 0.24
CA LEU A 73 -6.69 -13.54 -0.76
C LEU A 73 -5.62 -14.39 -1.45
N GLY A 74 -4.48 -13.79 -1.81
CA GLY A 74 -3.35 -14.50 -2.41
C GLY A 74 -2.76 -15.59 -1.49
N LEU A 75 -2.81 -15.38 -0.18
CA LEU A 75 -2.42 -16.36 0.84
C LEU A 75 -3.52 -17.36 1.22
N GLY A 76 -4.74 -17.22 0.67
CA GLY A 76 -5.88 -18.09 0.99
C GLY A 76 -6.36 -17.97 2.44
N LEU A 77 -6.16 -16.80 3.07
CA LEU A 77 -6.56 -16.58 4.46
C LEU A 77 -8.08 -16.47 4.59
N ARG A 78 -8.62 -17.00 5.69
CA ARG A 78 -10.05 -16.88 6.00
C ARG A 78 -10.37 -15.44 6.41
N GLU A 79 -11.53 -14.93 6.00
CA GLU A 79 -11.97 -13.56 6.27
C GLU A 79 -11.89 -13.19 7.76
N ALA A 80 -12.35 -14.08 8.66
CA ALA A 80 -12.31 -13.85 10.10
C ALA A 80 -10.89 -13.56 10.61
N PHE A 81 -9.88 -14.23 10.04
CA PHE A 81 -8.48 -14.05 10.41
C PHE A 81 -7.91 -12.73 9.88
N VAL A 82 -8.33 -12.31 8.69
CA VAL A 82 -7.93 -11.01 8.11
C VAL A 82 -8.48 -9.86 8.95
N ARG A 83 -9.74 -9.96 9.39
CA ARG A 83 -10.36 -8.96 10.26
C ARG A 83 -9.63 -8.82 11.59
N GLU A 84 -9.20 -9.93 12.19
CA GLU A 84 -8.37 -9.91 13.39
C GLU A 84 -7.00 -9.27 13.15
N LEU A 85 -6.36 -9.47 11.99
CA LEU A 85 -5.05 -8.87 11.70
C LEU A 85 -5.11 -7.37 11.37
N CYS A 86 -6.28 -6.88 10.96
CA CYS A 86 -6.51 -5.47 10.62
C CYS A 86 -7.07 -4.64 11.79
N MET A 87 -7.37 -5.26 12.94
CA MET A 87 -7.73 -4.60 14.21
C MET A 87 -6.50 -4.46 15.10
#